data_AF-A0A7S2J9K3-F1
#
_entry.id   AF-A0A7S2J9K3-F1
#
_cell.length_a   1.000
_cell.length_b   1.000
_cell.length_c   1.000
_cell.angle_alpha   90.00
_cell.angle_beta   90.00
_cell.angle_gamma   90.00
#
_symmetry.space_group_name_H-M   'P 1'
#
loop_
_entity.id
_entity.type
_entity.pdbx_description
1 polymer ?
#
loop_
_entity_poly.entity_id
_entity_poly.type
_entity_poly.pdbx_seq_one_letter_code
_entity_poly.pdbx_strand_id
1 'polypeptide(L)'
;APIMALRALGVPHVHVFSSDIDRSAKRTILENFAPAVFFDDLLARDNASAPEADLYVAGFPCQPFSLCGLRQGFEDAKGRGTIIFAICDYLERRRPTAFVLENVAGLLRVDGGETFREILAALEGLGGGAYRVTWEVLDTKRYGVPQSRSRLYFVGIRGDCAAANAPFQFPEPVYC
;
A
#
# COMPACT_ATOMS: atom_id res chain seq x y z
N ALA A 1 -0.38 13.22 1.59
CA ALA A 1 -1.18 12.35 0.70
C ALA A 1 -0.37 12.02 -0.56
N PRO A 2 -0.46 10.80 -1.14
CA PRO A 2 0.29 10.40 -2.34
C PRO A 2 0.17 11.37 -3.52
N ILE A 3 -1.02 11.96 -3.70
CA ILE A 3 -1.28 12.97 -4.73
C ILE A 3 -0.37 14.20 -4.60
N MET A 4 -0.01 14.63 -3.39
CA MET A 4 0.94 15.74 -3.21
C MET A 4 2.33 15.38 -3.72
N ALA A 5 2.77 14.14 -3.50
CA ALA A 5 4.06 13.66 -3.99
C ALA A 5 4.06 13.61 -5.53
N LEU A 6 3.00 13.08 -6.15
CA LEU A 6 2.86 13.05 -7.61
C LEU A 6 2.86 14.46 -8.23
N ARG A 7 2.14 15.41 -7.60
CA ARG A 7 2.14 16.82 -8.02
C ARG A 7 3.54 17.45 -7.90
N ALA A 8 4.24 17.22 -6.79
CA ALA A 8 5.59 17.75 -6.58
C ALA A 8 6.61 17.18 -7.58
N LEU A 9 6.45 15.92 -7.98
CA LEU A 9 7.27 15.27 -9.01
C LEU A 9 6.88 15.67 -10.44
N GLY A 10 5.80 16.43 -10.64
CA GLY A 10 5.31 16.81 -11.96
C GLY A 10 4.76 15.63 -12.77
N VAL A 11 4.41 14.52 -12.13
CA VAL A 11 3.88 13.33 -12.81
C VAL A 11 2.43 13.59 -13.23
N PRO A 12 2.08 13.51 -14.53
CA PRO A 12 0.68 13.59 -14.95
C PRO A 12 -0.11 12.44 -14.34
N HIS A 13 -1.24 12.74 -13.70
CA HIS A 13 -2.06 11.73 -13.03
C HIS A 13 -3.53 12.13 -13.02
N VAL A 14 -4.39 11.11 -12.94
CA VAL A 14 -5.82 11.25 -12.68
C VAL A 14 -6.11 10.60 -11.33
N HIS A 15 -6.79 11.32 -10.43
CA HIS A 15 -7.14 10.79 -9.13
C HIS A 15 -8.44 9.97 -9.21
N VAL A 16 -8.30 8.66 -9.45
CA VAL A 16 -9.45 7.78 -9.71
C VAL A 16 -10.30 7.51 -8.47
N PHE A 17 -9.67 7.24 -7.32
CA PHE A 17 -10.40 7.11 -6.06
C PHE A 17 -9.53 7.37 -4.84
N SER A 18 -10.19 7.60 -3.71
CA SER A 18 -9.62 7.60 -2.36
C SER A 18 -10.49 6.78 -1.41
N SER A 19 -9.93 6.36 -0.28
CA SER A 19 -10.69 5.73 0.79
C SER A 19 -10.14 6.13 2.15
N ASP A 20 -11.02 6.51 3.05
CA ASP A 20 -10.70 6.74 4.46
C ASP A 20 -11.99 6.67 5.30
N ILE A 21 -11.95 5.96 6.43
CA ILE A 21 -13.09 5.84 7.35
C ILE A 21 -13.21 7.04 8.28
N ASP A 22 -12.13 7.80 8.46
CA ASP A 22 -12.16 9.00 9.27
C ASP A 22 -12.80 10.15 8.49
N ARG A 23 -13.85 10.74 9.07
CA ARG A 23 -14.61 11.84 8.45
C ARG A 23 -13.75 13.10 8.25
N SER A 24 -12.79 13.35 9.15
CA SER A 24 -11.92 14.52 9.07
C SER A 24 -10.88 14.35 7.96
N ALA A 25 -10.33 13.14 7.82
CA ALA A 25 -9.47 12.77 6.70
C ALA A 25 -10.22 12.87 5.37
N LYS A 26 -11.44 12.31 5.27
CA LYS A 26 -12.30 12.45 4.09
C LYS A 26 -12.51 13.90 3.71
N ARG A 27 -12.92 14.74 4.68
CA ARG A 27 -13.13 16.18 4.46
C ARG A 27 -11.87 16.84 3.92
N THR A 28 -10.72 16.61 4.55
CA THR A 28 -9.43 17.16 4.12
C THR A 28 -9.09 16.73 2.69
N ILE A 29 -9.32 15.46 2.34
CA ILE A 29 -9.04 14.95 1.00
C ILE A 29 -9.95 15.62 -0.04
N LEU A 30 -11.25 15.72 0.22
CA LEU A 30 -12.22 16.31 -0.72
C LEU A 30 -12.04 17.84 -0.88
N GLU A 31 -11.54 18.53 0.14
CA GLU A 31 -11.26 19.98 0.06
C GLU A 31 -9.97 20.29 -0.72
N ASN A 32 -8.99 19.38 -0.74
CA ASN A 32 -7.67 19.62 -1.35
C ASN A 32 -7.44 18.87 -2.67
N PHE A 33 -8.22 17.82 -2.90
CA PHE A 33 -8.09 16.92 -4.04
C PHE A 33 -9.48 16.56 -4.57
N ALA A 34 -9.54 16.11 -5.81
CA ALA A 34 -10.79 15.72 -6.47
C ALA A 34 -10.71 14.25 -6.93
N PRO A 35 -10.81 13.27 -6.00
CA PRO A 35 -10.97 11.88 -6.41
C PRO A 35 -12.31 11.71 -7.13
N ALA A 36 -12.35 10.91 -8.20
CA ALA A 36 -13.61 10.63 -8.90
C ALA A 36 -14.58 9.81 -8.02
N VAL A 37 -14.06 8.90 -7.20
CA VAL A 37 -14.83 8.11 -6.22
C VAL A 37 -14.19 8.19 -4.84
N PHE A 38 -15.00 8.27 -3.79
CA PHE A 38 -14.53 8.18 -2.41
C PHE A 38 -15.23 7.03 -1.68
N PHE A 39 -14.46 6.08 -1.15
CA PHE A 39 -14.97 4.96 -0.36
C PHE A 39 -14.84 5.24 1.13
N ASP A 40 -15.97 5.29 1.83
CA ASP A 40 -16.02 5.52 3.28
C ASP A 40 -15.47 4.36 4.11
N ASP A 41 -15.48 3.13 3.59
CA ASP A 41 -14.86 1.98 4.23
C ASP A 41 -14.24 1.08 3.17
N LEU A 42 -12.94 0.86 3.28
CA LEU A 42 -12.18 0.00 2.38
C LEU A 42 -12.69 -1.46 2.43
N LEU A 43 -13.20 -1.91 3.59
CA LEU A 43 -13.69 -3.28 3.76
C LEU A 43 -15.08 -3.48 3.17
N ALA A 44 -15.87 -2.41 3.07
CA ALA A 44 -17.17 -2.44 2.42
C ALA A 44 -17.08 -2.18 0.90
N ARG A 45 -15.89 -1.82 0.40
CA ARG A 45 -15.65 -1.58 -1.02
C ARG A 45 -15.72 -2.91 -1.78
N ASP A 46 -16.58 -2.97 -2.78
CA ASP A 46 -16.54 -4.05 -3.77
C ASP A 46 -15.34 -3.87 -4.71
N ASN A 47 -14.29 -4.65 -4.48
CA ASN A 47 -13.08 -4.63 -5.30
C ASN A 47 -13.31 -5.13 -6.74
N ALA A 48 -14.38 -5.87 -7.01
CA ALA A 48 -14.71 -6.34 -8.36
C ALA A 48 -15.37 -5.24 -9.22
N SER A 49 -15.90 -4.17 -8.61
CA SER A 49 -16.46 -3.00 -9.29
C SER A 49 -15.68 -1.69 -9.04
N ALA A 50 -14.75 -1.67 -8.08
CA ALA A 50 -13.87 -0.50 -7.82
C ALA A 50 -13.10 -0.04 -9.07
N PRO A 51 -12.88 1.26 -9.31
CA PRO A 51 -12.15 1.74 -10.49
C PRO A 51 -10.75 1.15 -10.62
N GLU A 52 -10.30 0.97 -11.86
CA GLU A 52 -8.91 0.60 -12.16
C GLU A 52 -7.95 1.76 -11.90
N ALA A 53 -6.73 1.44 -11.50
CA ALA A 53 -5.66 2.40 -11.24
C ALA A 53 -4.33 1.85 -11.76
N ASP A 54 -3.49 2.70 -12.34
CA ASP A 54 -2.12 2.30 -12.70
C ASP A 54 -1.22 2.19 -11.47
N LEU A 55 -1.43 3.05 -10.48
CA LEU A 55 -0.68 3.12 -9.24
C LEU A 55 -1.62 3.03 -8.05
N TYR A 56 -1.48 1.98 -7.24
CA TYR A 56 -2.20 1.83 -5.98
C TYR A 56 -1.31 2.18 -4.79
N VAL A 57 -1.70 3.15 -3.96
CA VAL A 57 -0.93 3.55 -2.77
C VAL A 57 -1.78 3.41 -1.53
N ALA A 58 -1.26 2.71 -0.51
CA ALA A 58 -1.96 2.57 0.77
C ALA A 58 -0.99 2.54 1.96
N GLY A 59 -1.26 3.34 2.97
CA GLY A 59 -0.74 3.13 4.32
C GLY A 59 -1.79 2.34 5.11
N PHE A 60 -1.42 1.19 5.64
CA PHE A 60 -2.37 0.31 6.36
C PHE A 60 -2.02 0.22 7.84
N PRO A 61 -3.01 0.07 8.74
CA PRO A 61 -2.77 0.09 10.18
C PRO A 61 -1.85 -1.06 10.62
N CYS A 62 -0.88 -0.76 11.49
CA CYS A 62 -0.01 -1.73 12.14
C CYS A 62 -0.70 -2.31 13.39
N GLN A 63 -1.42 -3.42 13.24
CA GLN A 63 -1.95 -4.16 14.38
C GLN A 63 -1.52 -5.63 14.27
N PRO A 64 -1.12 -6.27 15.38
CA PRO A 64 -0.59 -7.63 15.37
C PRO A 64 -1.69 -8.61 14.96
N PHE A 65 -1.44 -9.38 13.91
CA PHE A 65 -2.27 -10.51 13.50
C PHE A 65 -1.38 -11.62 12.95
N SER A 66 -1.73 -12.86 13.28
CA SER A 66 -1.19 -14.07 12.64
C SER A 66 -2.01 -14.36 11.39
N LEU A 67 -1.37 -14.37 10.21
CA LEU A 67 -2.05 -14.68 8.94
C LEU A 67 -2.26 -16.20 8.77
N CYS A 68 -1.54 -17.04 9.54
CA CYS A 68 -1.71 -18.49 9.59
C CYS A 68 -3.11 -18.99 10.03
N GLY A 69 -3.86 -18.21 10.84
CA GLY A 69 -5.18 -18.62 11.34
C GLY A 69 -6.31 -18.55 10.31
N LEU A 70 -6.11 -17.85 9.17
CA LEU A 70 -7.17 -17.49 8.22
C LEU A 70 -7.10 -18.23 6.87
N ARG A 71 -6.15 -19.16 6.70
CA ARG A 71 -6.21 -20.16 5.61
C ARG A 71 -7.51 -21.00 5.62
N GLN A 72 -8.33 -20.89 6.66
CA GLN A 72 -9.57 -21.66 6.85
C GLN A 72 -10.88 -20.94 6.50
N GLY A 73 -10.88 -19.70 6.03
CA GLY A 73 -12.11 -19.12 5.48
C GLY A 73 -12.17 -17.60 5.56
N PHE A 74 -12.84 -17.02 4.57
CA PHE A 74 -13.15 -15.60 4.42
C PHE A 74 -14.11 -15.04 5.50
N GLU A 75 -14.24 -15.71 6.64
CA GLU A 75 -15.26 -15.44 7.65
C GLU A 75 -14.67 -15.60 9.04
N ASP A 76 -13.83 -14.67 9.52
CA ASP A 76 -13.98 -14.30 10.94
C ASP A 76 -13.33 -12.98 11.39
N ALA A 77 -14.09 -12.32 12.27
CA ALA A 77 -13.75 -11.44 13.37
C ALA A 77 -12.81 -10.22 13.17
N LYS A 78 -13.45 -9.04 13.20
CA LYS A 78 -12.91 -7.71 13.58
C LYS A 78 -11.82 -7.11 12.66
N GLY A 79 -12.14 -6.99 11.38
CA GLY A 79 -12.12 -5.74 10.60
C GLY A 79 -10.84 -4.88 10.46
N ARG A 80 -9.73 -5.10 11.15
CA ARG A 80 -8.52 -4.25 11.00
C ARG A 80 -7.31 -5.03 10.48
N GLY A 81 -7.18 -6.29 10.88
CA GLY A 81 -6.28 -7.25 10.22
C GLY A 81 -6.75 -7.61 8.80
N THR A 82 -8.00 -7.29 8.48
CA THR A 82 -8.64 -7.46 7.17
C THR A 82 -8.21 -6.41 6.15
N ILE A 83 -7.56 -5.31 6.55
CA ILE A 83 -7.23 -4.21 5.62
C ILE A 83 -6.17 -4.66 4.61
N ILE A 84 -5.10 -5.33 5.05
CA ILE A 84 -4.09 -5.84 4.12
C ILE A 84 -4.69 -6.88 3.17
N PHE A 85 -5.63 -7.70 3.63
CA PHE A 85 -6.33 -8.66 2.78
C PHE A 85 -7.23 -7.98 1.75
N ALA A 86 -7.99 -6.97 2.15
CA ALA A 86 -8.83 -6.20 1.22
C ALA A 86 -7.99 -5.38 0.23
N ILE A 87 -6.78 -4.98 0.61
CA ILE A 87 -5.76 -4.43 -0.31
C ILE A 87 -5.32 -5.54 -1.28
N CYS A 88 -4.89 -6.70 -0.81
CA CYS A 88 -4.47 -7.82 -1.66
C CYS A 88 -5.58 -8.26 -2.62
N ASP A 89 -6.83 -8.33 -2.17
CA ASP A 89 -7.98 -8.67 -3.03
C ASP A 89 -8.20 -7.62 -4.14
N TYR A 90 -8.02 -6.33 -3.85
CA TYR A 90 -8.00 -5.30 -4.90
C TYR A 90 -6.83 -5.50 -5.87
N LEU A 91 -5.61 -5.72 -5.36
CA LEU A 91 -4.42 -5.93 -6.18
C LEU A 91 -4.56 -7.17 -7.07
N GLU A 92 -5.23 -8.21 -6.61
CA GLU A 92 -5.48 -9.45 -7.35
C GLU A 92 -6.53 -9.25 -8.47
N ARG A 93 -7.62 -8.51 -8.16
CA ARG A 93 -8.74 -8.29 -9.09
C ARG A 93 -8.46 -7.20 -10.12
N ARG A 94 -7.86 -6.08 -9.70
CA ARG A 94 -7.63 -4.89 -10.54
C ARG A 94 -6.24 -4.80 -11.12
N ARG A 95 -5.30 -5.54 -10.55
CA ARG A 95 -3.93 -5.71 -11.04
C ARG A 95 -3.30 -4.39 -11.48
N PRO A 96 -3.15 -3.37 -10.62
CA PRO A 96 -2.50 -2.13 -11.02
C PRO A 96 -1.08 -2.38 -11.58
N THR A 97 -0.59 -1.48 -12.43
CA THR A 97 0.79 -1.56 -12.97
C THR A 97 1.83 -1.58 -11.85
N ALA A 98 1.62 -0.76 -10.82
CA ALA A 98 2.45 -0.74 -9.63
C ALA A 98 1.62 -0.50 -8.35
N PHE A 99 2.17 -0.92 -7.21
CA PHE A 99 1.65 -0.54 -5.91
C PHE A 99 2.77 -0.09 -4.96
N VAL A 100 2.42 0.79 -4.03
CA VAL A 100 3.28 1.22 -2.92
C VAL A 100 2.49 1.07 -1.63
N LEU A 101 2.96 0.19 -0.74
CA LEU A 101 2.37 0.01 0.59
C LEU A 101 3.31 0.56 1.65
N GLU A 102 2.77 1.27 2.63
CA GLU A 102 3.53 1.83 3.75
C GLU A 102 3.05 1.27 5.08
N ASN A 103 4.00 1.02 5.97
CA ASN A 103 3.74 0.64 7.36
C ASN A 103 4.87 1.12 8.29
N VAL A 104 4.70 1.01 9.61
CA VAL A 104 5.76 1.30 10.57
C VAL A 104 6.89 0.26 10.47
N ALA A 105 8.13 0.70 10.70
CA ALA A 105 9.30 -0.19 10.69
C ALA A 105 9.21 -1.32 11.73
N GLY A 106 8.43 -1.12 12.80
CA GLY A 106 8.16 -2.11 13.83
C GLY A 106 7.50 -3.40 13.31
N LEU A 107 6.83 -3.36 12.15
CA LEU A 107 6.19 -4.53 11.53
C LEU A 107 7.17 -5.68 11.31
N LEU A 108 8.45 -5.39 11.05
CA LEU A 108 9.52 -6.40 10.89
C LEU A 108 9.74 -7.28 12.12
N ARG A 109 9.27 -6.84 13.30
CA ARG A 109 9.51 -7.51 14.58
C ARG A 109 8.24 -8.06 15.22
N VAL A 110 7.06 -7.70 14.70
CA VAL A 110 5.78 -8.21 15.19
C VAL A 110 5.77 -9.73 15.08
N ASP A 111 5.34 -10.42 16.13
CA ASP A 111 5.26 -11.89 16.19
C ASP A 111 6.54 -12.59 15.74
N GLY A 112 7.71 -12.05 16.12
CA GLY A 112 9.01 -12.62 15.72
C GLY A 112 9.31 -12.49 14.22
N GLY A 113 8.65 -11.55 13.54
CA GLY A 113 8.76 -11.32 12.10
C GLY A 113 7.87 -12.23 11.24
N GLU A 114 7.02 -13.06 11.85
CA GLU A 114 6.04 -13.90 11.14
C GLU A 114 5.09 -13.05 10.30
N THR A 115 4.45 -12.04 10.90
CA THR A 115 3.49 -11.17 10.20
C THR A 115 4.11 -10.51 8.96
N PHE A 116 5.35 -10.04 9.06
CA PHE A 116 6.06 -9.47 7.91
C PHE A 116 6.27 -10.50 6.79
N ARG A 117 6.73 -11.72 7.14
CA ARG A 117 6.98 -12.79 6.17
C ARG A 117 5.71 -13.24 5.47
N GLU A 118 4.61 -13.34 6.21
CA GLU A 118 3.32 -13.70 5.67
C GLU A 118 2.76 -12.61 4.74
N ILE A 119 2.91 -11.32 5.09
CA ILE A 119 2.54 -10.20 4.20
C ILE A 119 3.40 -10.23 2.93
N LEU A 120 4.71 -10.38 3.07
CA LEU A 120 5.62 -10.44 1.91
C LEU A 120 5.25 -11.60 0.98
N ALA A 121 5.03 -12.80 1.53
CA ALA A 121 4.61 -13.96 0.76
C ALA A 121 3.26 -13.76 0.06
N ALA A 122 2.29 -13.09 0.71
CA ALA A 122 1.01 -12.77 0.09
C ALA A 122 1.18 -11.79 -1.08
N LEU A 123 2.03 -10.76 -0.93
CA LEU A 123 2.32 -9.78 -1.99
C LEU A 123 3.08 -10.42 -3.16
N GLU A 124 4.06 -11.28 -2.88
CA GLU A 124 4.80 -12.03 -3.91
C GLU A 124 3.92 -13.05 -4.64
N GLY A 125 2.88 -13.57 -3.98
CA GLY A 125 1.91 -14.49 -4.58
C GLY A 125 0.87 -13.83 -5.50
N LEU A 126 0.74 -12.49 -5.48
CA LEU A 126 -0.28 -11.76 -6.25
C LEU A 126 -0.18 -12.05 -7.76
N GLY A 127 -1.33 -12.26 -8.40
CA GLY A 127 -1.43 -12.58 -9.82
C GLY A 127 -0.75 -13.90 -10.21
N GLY A 128 -0.51 -14.79 -9.25
CA GLY A 128 0.27 -16.01 -9.46
C GLY A 128 1.78 -15.75 -9.59
N GLY A 129 2.31 -14.75 -8.87
CA GLY A 129 3.72 -14.34 -8.99
C GLY A 129 3.96 -13.28 -10.07
N ALA A 130 2.92 -12.52 -10.43
CA ALA A 130 3.00 -11.52 -11.49
C ALA A 130 3.75 -10.25 -11.06
N TYR A 131 3.90 -10.00 -9.75
CA TYR A 131 4.57 -8.80 -9.23
C TYR A 131 5.98 -9.10 -8.75
N ARG A 132 6.91 -8.22 -9.11
CA ARG A 132 8.23 -8.15 -8.47
C ARG A 132 8.12 -7.22 -7.28
N VAL A 133 8.22 -7.78 -6.08
CA VAL A 133 8.06 -7.04 -4.82
C VAL A 133 9.43 -6.77 -4.21
N THR A 134 9.69 -5.50 -3.89
CA THR A 134 10.88 -5.04 -3.16
C THR A 134 10.45 -4.27 -1.93
N TRP A 135 11.24 -4.27 -0.87
CA TRP A 135 10.92 -3.53 0.35
C TRP A 135 12.16 -2.93 0.99
N GLU A 136 11.98 -1.80 1.69
CA GLU A 136 13.04 -1.15 2.44
C GLU A 136 12.47 -0.31 3.60
N VAL A 137 13.27 -0.14 4.66
CA VAL A 137 12.96 0.82 5.73
C VAL A 137 13.66 2.14 5.46
N LEU A 138 12.89 3.18 5.19
CA LEU A 138 13.39 4.54 4.95
C LEU A 138 13.12 5.42 6.18
N ASP A 139 14.09 6.27 6.56
CA ASP A 139 13.93 7.25 7.63
C ASP A 139 14.01 8.67 7.05
N THR A 140 12.96 9.47 7.23
CA THR A 140 12.84 10.82 6.66
C THR A 140 14.02 11.75 6.97
N LYS A 141 14.75 11.52 8.08
CA LYS A 141 15.98 12.27 8.41
C LYS A 141 17.13 12.08 7.41
N ARG A 142 17.05 11.02 6.60
CA ARG A 142 18.00 10.73 5.52
C ARG A 142 17.55 11.28 4.17
N TYR A 143 16.41 11.99 4.12
CA TYR A 143 15.79 12.47 2.89
C TYR A 143 15.39 13.96 3.01
N GLY A 144 16.25 14.76 3.63
CA GLY A 144 16.09 16.22 3.71
C GLY A 144 15.00 16.74 4.68
N VAL A 145 14.40 15.89 5.50
CA VAL A 145 13.43 16.32 6.53
C VAL A 145 14.05 16.19 7.92
N PRO A 146 14.18 17.27 8.72
CA PRO A 146 14.81 17.23 10.05
C PRO A 146 13.91 16.57 11.12
N GLN A 147 13.35 15.40 10.80
CA GLN A 147 12.48 14.59 11.64
C GLN A 147 12.87 13.13 11.43
N SER A 148 13.07 12.37 12.51
CA SER A 148 13.18 10.92 12.40
C SER A 148 11.80 10.28 12.30
N ARG A 149 11.55 9.61 11.19
CA ARG A 149 10.31 8.85 10.96
C ARG A 149 10.64 7.65 10.07
N SER A 150 11.06 6.56 10.69
CA SER A 150 11.33 5.30 9.99
C SER A 150 10.03 4.60 9.59
N ARG A 151 9.91 4.24 8.31
CA ARG A 151 8.77 3.54 7.71
C ARG A 151 9.23 2.45 6.78
N LEU A 152 8.53 1.33 6.83
CA LEU A 152 8.69 0.22 5.91
C LEU A 152 7.83 0.49 4.68
N TYR A 153 8.45 0.38 3.51
CA TYR A 153 7.78 0.50 2.23
C TYR A 153 7.88 -0.82 1.47
N PHE A 154 6.78 -1.25 0.89
CA PHE A 154 6.75 -2.31 -0.12
C PHE A 154 6.42 -1.67 -1.46
N VAL A 155 7.17 -2.03 -2.50
CA VAL A 155 6.94 -1.61 -3.89
C VAL A 155 6.78 -2.86 -4.72
N GLY A 156 5.63 -3.00 -5.37
CA GLY A 156 5.38 -4.07 -6.32
C GLY A 156 5.19 -3.52 -7.72
N ILE A 157 5.90 -4.07 -8.70
CA ILE A 157 5.77 -3.73 -10.12
C ILE A 157 5.39 -4.99 -10.89
N ARG A 158 4.33 -4.89 -11.70
CA ARG A 158 3.85 -6.01 -12.51
C ARG A 158 4.88 -6.38 -13.59
N GLY A 159 5.17 -7.66 -13.73
CA GLY A 159 6.30 -8.20 -14.50
C GLY A 159 6.20 -8.04 -16.01
N ASP A 160 5.01 -7.74 -16.53
CA ASP A 160 4.74 -7.46 -17.94
C ASP A 160 5.05 -6.00 -18.34
N CYS A 161 5.39 -5.15 -17.36
CA CYS A 161 5.68 -3.74 -17.60
C CYS A 161 7.15 -3.54 -17.96
N ALA A 162 7.45 -2.62 -18.88
CA ALA A 162 8.83 -2.35 -19.33
C ALA A 162 9.80 -1.97 -18.19
N ALA A 163 9.27 -1.38 -17.11
CA ALA A 163 10.01 -1.06 -15.90
C ALA A 163 10.44 -2.30 -15.08
N ALA A 164 9.82 -3.47 -15.31
CA ALA A 164 10.15 -4.69 -14.61
C ALA A 164 11.45 -5.35 -15.08
N ASN A 165 12.10 -4.84 -16.14
CA ASN A 165 13.37 -5.41 -16.63
C ASN A 165 14.51 -5.35 -15.59
N ALA A 166 14.40 -4.48 -14.59
CA ALA A 166 15.28 -4.42 -13.44
C ALA A 166 14.46 -4.41 -12.14
N PRO A 167 14.99 -4.92 -11.01
CA PRO A 167 14.36 -4.73 -9.71
C PRO A 167 14.25 -3.24 -9.40
N PHE A 168 13.15 -2.82 -8.79
CA PHE A 168 12.99 -1.46 -8.29
C PHE A 168 14.10 -1.13 -7.29
N GLN A 169 14.70 0.04 -7.44
CA GLN A 169 15.72 0.55 -6.53
C GLN A 169 15.12 1.68 -5.70
N PHE A 170 15.22 1.55 -4.38
CA PHE A 170 14.83 2.63 -3.48
C PHE A 170 15.81 3.81 -3.61
N PRO A 171 15.34 5.04 -3.30
CA PRO A 171 16.16 6.23 -3.45
C PRO A 171 17.33 6.22 -2.45
N GLU A 172 18.50 6.59 -2.95
CA GLU A 172 19.66 6.87 -2.10
C GLU A 172 19.36 8.02 -1.13
N PRO A 173 19.90 7.97 0.11
CA PRO A 173 19.81 9.06 1.07
C PRO A 173 20.22 10.41 0.48
N VAL A 174 19.38 11.42 0.71
CA VAL A 174 19.69 12.83 0.45
C VAL A 174 20.11 13.44 1.78
N TYR A 175 21.42 13.46 2.02
CA TYR A 175 21.98 14.17 3.17
C TYR A 175 21.92 15.68 2.91
N CYS A 176 21.37 16.39 3.88
CA CYS A 176 21.46 17.84 3.99
C CYS A 176 22.79 18.26 4.62
#